data_AF-A0A7V6TXY8-F1
#
_entry.id   AF-A0A7V6TXY8-F1
#
_cell.length_a   1.000
_cell.length_b   1.000
_cell.length_c   1.000
_cell.angle_alpha   90.00
_cell.angle_beta   90.00
_cell.angle_gamma   90.00
#
_symmetry.space_group_name_H-M   'P 1'
#
loop_
_entity.id
_entity.type
_entity.pdbx_description
1 polymer ?
#
loop_
_entity_poly.entity_id
_entity_poly.type
_entity_poly.pdbx_seq_one_letter_code
_entity_poly.pdbx_strand_id
1 'polypeptide(L)'
;MTEQATGGTILKRAVTQNNALSRAGFSERLFAWLFKGLVYPQIWEDPEVDMAALAIEPGHRIVTIASGGCNAMSYLTADPACVEAVDLNRAHVAFNRLKLAAVKNLPDYNAFYRFYGKADDKTNLAAYKRFVRPHLDSESRAYWEKRKWNGRQRISIFWRDLYRHGLLGVFIGMGHRVARLYGIDPRDILKARTMEEQRSFFDTALAPLFEKRMVRWATARKSSLFGLGIPPQQYDALATAGNGDMALVLRSRLEKLACGFPLTDNYFAWQAFGRGYSGNEETGPLPPYLSRSNFETVRARADRMTVQNASYTDFLAAKP
;
A
#
# COMPACT_ATOMS: atom_id res chain seq x y z
N MET A 1 -1.45 2.97 -36.45
CA MET A 1 -2.35 3.62 -35.47
C MET A 1 -2.89 2.52 -34.56
N THR A 2 -2.18 2.23 -33.48
CA THR A 2 -2.52 1.15 -32.54
C THR A 2 -3.54 1.69 -31.54
N GLU A 3 -4.74 1.12 -31.57
CA GLU A 3 -5.82 1.40 -30.63
C GLU A 3 -5.33 1.16 -29.20
N GLN A 4 -5.24 2.22 -28.40
CA GLN A 4 -5.01 2.11 -26.96
C GLN A 4 -6.19 1.37 -26.34
N ALA A 5 -5.98 0.08 -26.02
CA ALA A 5 -6.94 -0.69 -25.25
C ALA A 5 -7.25 0.08 -23.95
N THR A 6 -8.51 0.51 -23.80
CA THR A 6 -8.97 1.22 -22.61
C THR A 6 -8.71 0.36 -21.37
N GLY A 7 -8.05 0.90 -20.34
CA GLY A 7 -7.53 0.13 -19.20
C GLY A 7 -8.60 -0.59 -18.36
N GLY A 8 -9.87 -0.27 -18.57
CA GLY A 8 -10.98 -1.08 -18.05
C GLY A 8 -11.03 -2.49 -18.64
N THR A 9 -10.54 -2.68 -19.87
CA THR A 9 -10.52 -3.95 -20.61
C THR A 9 -9.39 -4.87 -20.15
N ILE A 10 -8.23 -4.30 -19.79
CA ILE A 10 -7.05 -5.06 -19.32
C ILE A 10 -7.32 -5.69 -17.95
N LEU A 11 -7.80 -4.88 -16.98
CA LEU A 11 -8.16 -5.38 -15.65
C LEU A 11 -9.29 -6.42 -15.71
N LYS A 12 -10.28 -6.20 -16.59
CA LYS A 12 -11.39 -7.15 -16.75
C LYS A 12 -10.89 -8.49 -17.30
N ARG A 13 -10.04 -8.48 -18.33
CA ARG A 13 -9.49 -9.71 -18.95
C ARG A 13 -8.57 -10.49 -18.01
N ALA A 14 -7.81 -9.81 -17.15
CA ALA A 14 -6.94 -10.46 -16.17
C ALA A 14 -7.70 -11.10 -14.99
N VAL A 15 -8.90 -10.59 -14.66
CA VAL A 15 -9.64 -10.98 -13.45
C VAL A 15 -10.84 -11.89 -13.74
N THR A 16 -11.48 -11.78 -14.91
CA THR A 16 -12.69 -12.58 -15.19
C THR A 16 -12.36 -13.90 -15.87
N GLN A 17 -12.34 -14.98 -15.09
CA GLN A 17 -12.22 -16.36 -15.61
C GLN A 17 -13.56 -17.11 -15.58
N ASN A 18 -14.56 -16.62 -14.82
CA ASN A 18 -15.83 -17.32 -14.60
C ASN A 18 -17.06 -16.63 -15.20
N ASN A 19 -18.11 -17.42 -15.44
CA ASN A 19 -19.37 -16.95 -16.02
C ASN A 19 -20.08 -15.90 -15.12
N ALA A 20 -20.64 -14.87 -15.75
CA ALA A 20 -21.12 -13.63 -15.12
C ALA A 20 -22.24 -13.82 -14.08
N LEU A 21 -23.02 -14.90 -14.20
CA LEU A 21 -24.15 -15.23 -13.34
C LEU A 21 -23.79 -16.14 -12.16
N SER A 22 -22.54 -16.58 -12.06
CA SER A 22 -22.06 -17.42 -10.95
C SER A 22 -21.70 -16.56 -9.72
N ARG A 23 -21.77 -17.15 -8.52
CA ARG A 23 -21.30 -16.50 -7.29
C ARG A 23 -19.82 -16.07 -7.39
N ALA A 24 -19.00 -16.82 -8.14
CA ALA A 24 -17.61 -16.50 -8.44
C ALA A 24 -17.47 -15.32 -9.42
N GLY A 25 -18.30 -15.24 -10.47
CA GLY A 25 -18.30 -14.12 -11.41
C GLY A 25 -18.76 -12.79 -10.78
N PHE A 26 -19.68 -12.84 -9.81
CA PHE A 26 -20.07 -11.66 -9.03
C PHE A 26 -18.94 -11.17 -8.11
N SER A 27 -18.25 -12.08 -7.41
CA SER A 27 -17.11 -11.72 -6.56
C SER A 27 -15.92 -11.20 -7.38
N GLU A 28 -15.63 -11.77 -8.55
CA GLU A 28 -14.61 -11.28 -9.49
C GLU A 28 -14.93 -9.86 -9.98
N ARG A 29 -16.21 -9.55 -10.27
CA ARG A 29 -16.62 -8.20 -10.69
C ARG A 29 -16.58 -7.20 -9.55
N LEU A 30 -16.96 -7.62 -8.34
CA LEU A 30 -16.82 -6.79 -7.15
C LEU A 30 -15.34 -6.51 -6.87
N PHE A 31 -14.47 -7.52 -6.97
CA PHE A 31 -13.03 -7.38 -6.87
C PHE A 31 -12.50 -6.42 -7.94
N ALA A 32 -12.82 -6.63 -9.22
CA ALA A 32 -12.42 -5.74 -10.30
C ALA A 32 -12.92 -4.29 -10.09
N TRP A 33 -14.10 -4.11 -9.49
CA TRP A 33 -14.62 -2.78 -9.14
C TRP A 33 -13.87 -2.14 -7.97
N LEU A 34 -13.58 -2.89 -6.90
CA LEU A 34 -12.78 -2.43 -5.77
C LEU A 34 -11.35 -2.07 -6.19
N PHE A 35 -10.80 -2.79 -7.17
CA PHE A 35 -9.48 -2.56 -7.76
C PHE A 35 -9.44 -1.41 -8.79
N LYS A 36 -10.57 -0.73 -9.08
CA LYS A 36 -10.54 0.54 -9.85
C LYS A 36 -10.06 1.73 -9.03
N GLY A 37 -10.09 1.61 -7.70
CA GLY A 37 -9.65 2.63 -6.76
C GLY A 37 -8.19 2.45 -6.35
N LEU A 38 -7.69 3.38 -5.52
CA LEU A 38 -6.44 3.16 -4.81
C LEU A 38 -6.63 1.95 -3.87
N VAL A 39 -5.81 0.90 -4.00
CA VAL A 39 -5.88 -0.26 -3.11
C VAL A 39 -4.88 -0.09 -1.98
N TYR A 40 -3.62 0.15 -2.34
CA TYR A 40 -2.50 0.21 -1.42
C TYR A 40 -1.89 1.63 -1.38
N PRO A 41 -2.13 2.41 -0.30
CA PRO A 41 -1.36 3.64 -0.07
C PRO A 41 0.09 3.33 0.35
N GLN A 42 0.33 2.13 0.87
CA GLN A 42 1.64 1.54 1.19
C GLN A 42 1.61 0.03 0.83
N ILE A 43 2.75 -0.46 0.35
CA ILE A 43 3.08 -1.86 0.05
C ILE A 43 3.51 -2.58 1.35
N TRP A 44 3.30 -3.90 1.47
CA TRP A 44 3.53 -4.68 2.70
C TRP A 44 4.70 -5.67 2.61
N GLU A 45 5.45 -5.56 1.53
CA GLU A 45 6.70 -6.23 1.23
C GLU A 45 7.86 -5.31 1.62
N ASP A 46 8.86 -5.84 2.31
CA ASP A 46 9.99 -5.07 2.80
C ASP A 46 11.04 -4.89 1.69
N PRO A 47 11.26 -3.65 1.19
CA PRO A 47 12.22 -3.42 0.13
C PRO A 47 13.66 -3.72 0.54
N GLU A 48 14.02 -3.67 1.83
CA GLU A 48 15.37 -4.02 2.28
C GLU A 48 15.60 -5.53 2.17
N VAL A 49 14.60 -6.33 2.54
CA VAL A 49 14.60 -7.78 2.32
C VAL A 49 14.61 -8.10 0.83
N ASP A 50 13.81 -7.40 0.02
CA ASP A 50 13.78 -7.58 -1.43
C ASP A 50 15.16 -7.29 -2.06
N MET A 51 15.80 -6.18 -1.69
CA MET A 51 17.13 -5.80 -2.19
C MET A 51 18.21 -6.80 -1.78
N ALA A 52 18.17 -7.29 -0.55
CA ALA A 52 19.10 -8.32 -0.07
C ALA A 52 18.91 -9.66 -0.81
N ALA A 53 17.65 -10.11 -0.93
CA ALA A 53 17.33 -11.40 -1.56
C ALA A 53 17.62 -11.41 -3.07
N LEU A 54 17.38 -10.29 -3.75
CA LEU A 54 17.64 -10.14 -5.19
C LEU A 54 19.08 -9.71 -5.50
N ALA A 55 19.90 -9.42 -4.48
CA ALA A 55 21.23 -8.83 -4.62
C ALA A 55 21.22 -7.64 -5.59
N ILE A 56 20.38 -6.64 -5.30
CA ILE A 56 20.30 -5.45 -6.16
C ILE A 56 21.60 -4.65 -6.04
N GLU A 57 22.29 -4.49 -7.16
CA GLU A 57 23.58 -3.79 -7.27
C GLU A 57 23.51 -2.60 -8.26
N PRO A 58 24.49 -1.67 -8.20
CA PRO A 58 24.58 -0.57 -9.14
C PRO A 58 24.55 -1.04 -10.60
N GLY A 59 23.77 -0.34 -11.43
CA GLY A 59 23.64 -0.68 -12.85
C GLY A 59 22.64 -1.79 -13.17
N HIS A 60 22.07 -2.48 -12.18
CA HIS A 60 20.99 -3.45 -12.42
C HIS A 60 19.74 -2.78 -13.02
N ARG A 61 19.00 -3.56 -13.81
CA ARG A 61 17.71 -3.15 -14.39
C ARG A 61 16.61 -3.96 -13.74
N ILE A 62 15.70 -3.28 -13.05
CA ILE A 62 14.68 -3.91 -12.21
C ILE A 62 13.32 -3.72 -12.87
N VAL A 63 12.54 -4.80 -13.00
CA VAL A 63 11.11 -4.71 -13.30
C VAL A 63 10.35 -5.06 -12.02
N THR A 64 9.32 -4.30 -11.69
CA THR A 64 8.56 -4.52 -10.45
C THR A 64 7.09 -4.11 -10.59
N ILE A 65 6.22 -4.66 -9.74
CA ILE A 65 4.82 -4.25 -9.69
C ILE A 65 4.73 -2.92 -8.96
N ALA A 66 4.08 -1.91 -9.57
CA ALA A 66 4.11 -0.56 -9.03
C ALA A 66 3.38 -0.45 -7.68
N SER A 67 2.16 -0.99 -7.56
CA SER A 67 1.36 -0.99 -6.32
C SER A 67 1.36 0.39 -5.61
N GLY A 68 1.66 0.47 -4.31
CA GLY A 68 1.81 1.74 -3.59
C GLY A 68 3.09 2.54 -3.90
N GLY A 69 4.00 2.01 -4.72
CA GLY A 69 5.23 2.66 -5.19
C GLY A 69 6.38 2.75 -4.20
N CYS A 70 6.17 2.31 -2.96
CA CYS A 70 7.17 2.40 -1.90
C CYS A 70 8.44 1.60 -2.24
N ASN A 71 8.28 0.35 -2.68
CA ASN A 71 9.43 -0.54 -2.97
C ASN A 71 10.14 -0.08 -4.23
N ALA A 72 9.41 0.20 -5.30
CA ALA A 72 9.98 0.71 -6.55
C ALA A 72 10.86 1.96 -6.34
N MET A 73 10.40 2.91 -5.52
CA MET A 73 11.23 4.08 -5.17
C MET A 73 12.38 3.74 -4.22
N SER A 74 12.19 2.78 -3.31
CA SER A 74 13.22 2.37 -2.36
C SER A 74 14.39 1.68 -3.07
N TYR A 75 14.13 0.93 -4.15
CA TYR A 75 15.19 0.32 -4.97
C TYR A 75 16.14 1.34 -5.60
N LEU A 76 15.73 2.61 -5.76
CA LEU A 76 16.63 3.67 -6.24
C LEU A 76 17.80 3.93 -5.29
N THR A 77 17.70 3.53 -4.01
CA THR A 77 18.79 3.67 -3.04
C THR A 77 19.98 2.78 -3.39
N ALA A 78 19.76 1.63 -4.02
CA ALA A 78 20.79 0.69 -4.48
C ALA A 78 21.48 1.06 -5.82
N ASP A 79 21.25 2.27 -6.32
CA ASP A 79 21.85 2.81 -7.56
C ASP A 79 21.60 2.00 -8.86
N PRO A 80 20.39 1.45 -9.10
CA PRO A 80 20.10 0.72 -10.34
C PRO A 80 20.23 1.64 -11.56
N ALA A 81 20.47 1.03 -12.73
CA ALA A 81 20.38 1.72 -14.01
C ALA A 81 18.93 2.18 -14.27
N CYS A 82 17.95 1.32 -13.98
CA CYS A 82 16.54 1.67 -14.06
C CYS A 82 15.64 0.82 -13.16
N VAL A 83 14.49 1.40 -12.76
CA VAL A 83 13.37 0.70 -12.13
C VAL A 83 12.13 0.88 -13.01
N GLU A 84 11.69 -0.19 -13.66
CA GLU A 84 10.52 -0.19 -14.53
C GLU A 84 9.31 -0.75 -13.78
N ALA A 85 8.50 0.14 -13.22
CA ALA A 85 7.33 -0.22 -12.45
C ALA A 85 6.10 -0.36 -13.36
N VAL A 86 5.37 -1.48 -13.24
CA VAL A 86 4.18 -1.76 -14.03
C VAL A 86 2.99 -2.11 -13.15
N ASP A 87 1.79 -1.65 -13.50
CA ASP A 87 0.57 -1.99 -12.75
C ASP A 87 -0.66 -1.95 -13.66
N LEU A 88 -1.59 -2.89 -13.44
CA LEU A 88 -2.88 -2.93 -14.12
C LEU A 88 -3.83 -1.84 -13.63
N ASN A 89 -3.69 -1.43 -12.36
CA ASN A 89 -4.53 -0.44 -11.72
C ASN A 89 -4.04 0.99 -12.02
N ARG A 90 -4.84 1.72 -12.80
CA ARG A 90 -4.61 3.12 -13.12
C ARG A 90 -4.49 4.04 -11.90
N ALA A 91 -5.14 3.69 -10.79
CA ALA A 91 -4.99 4.44 -9.54
C ALA A 91 -3.57 4.33 -8.97
N HIS A 92 -2.97 3.14 -9.03
CA HIS A 92 -1.58 2.92 -8.60
C HIS A 92 -0.61 3.62 -9.54
N VAL A 93 -0.82 3.54 -10.85
CA VAL A 93 -0.01 4.27 -11.84
C VAL A 93 -0.05 5.77 -11.56
N ALA A 94 -1.25 6.36 -11.39
CA ALA A 94 -1.39 7.77 -11.07
C ALA A 94 -0.78 8.15 -9.70
N PHE A 95 -0.78 7.24 -8.73
CA PHE A 95 -0.17 7.46 -7.41
C PHE A 95 1.36 7.44 -7.46
N ASN A 96 1.94 6.48 -8.19
CA ASN A 96 3.38 6.37 -8.41
C ASN A 96 3.92 7.58 -9.19
N ARG A 97 3.23 7.99 -10.26
CA ARG A 97 3.60 9.20 -11.01
C ARG A 97 3.51 10.46 -10.16
N LEU A 98 2.52 10.56 -9.27
CA LEU A 98 2.44 11.65 -8.30
C LEU A 98 3.63 11.63 -7.31
N LYS A 99 4.03 10.45 -6.82
CA LYS A 99 5.23 10.30 -5.97
C LYS A 99 6.51 10.76 -6.66
N LEU A 100 6.73 10.35 -7.91
CA LEU A 100 7.88 10.78 -8.70
C LEU A 100 7.87 12.30 -8.94
N ALA A 101 6.73 12.88 -9.33
CA ALA A 101 6.62 14.32 -9.48
C ALA A 101 6.84 15.05 -8.14
N ALA A 102 6.38 14.50 -7.02
CA ALA A 102 6.52 15.11 -5.71
C ALA A 102 7.96 15.07 -5.19
N VAL A 103 8.67 13.93 -5.27
CA VAL A 103 10.05 13.85 -4.77
C VAL A 103 11.00 14.77 -5.56
N LYS A 104 10.72 14.97 -6.86
CA LYS A 104 11.51 15.86 -7.73
C LYS A 104 11.25 17.34 -7.49
N ASN A 105 9.99 17.73 -7.26
CA ASN A 105 9.59 19.14 -7.38
C ASN A 105 9.13 19.77 -6.07
N LEU A 106 8.89 19.00 -5.00
CA LEU A 106 8.70 19.61 -3.68
C LEU A 106 10.00 20.27 -3.22
N PRO A 107 9.93 21.40 -2.52
CA PRO A 107 11.10 22.26 -2.27
C PRO A 107 12.18 21.59 -1.43
N ASP A 108 11.79 20.74 -0.48
CA ASP A 108 12.69 20.09 0.47
C ASP A 108 12.08 18.79 1.01
N TYR A 109 12.87 18.07 1.83
CA TYR A 109 12.43 16.87 2.53
C TYR A 109 11.22 17.12 3.42
N ASN A 110 11.16 18.25 4.14
CA ASN A 110 10.08 18.51 5.10
C ASN A 110 8.73 18.63 4.36
N ALA A 111 8.71 19.22 3.17
CA ALA A 111 7.54 19.27 2.30
C ALA A 111 7.17 17.87 1.77
N PHE A 112 8.15 17.06 1.38
CA PHE A 112 7.93 15.68 0.94
C PHE A 112 7.39 14.79 2.07
N TYR A 113 7.99 14.87 3.26
CA TYR A 113 7.58 14.16 4.46
C TYR A 113 6.20 14.63 4.96
N ARG A 114 5.90 15.93 4.93
CA ARG A 114 4.53 16.39 5.23
C ARG A 114 3.51 15.80 4.25
N PHE A 115 3.89 15.65 2.98
CA PHE A 115 3.00 15.13 1.95
C PHE A 115 2.76 13.61 2.08
N TYR A 116 3.80 12.82 2.38
CA TYR A 116 3.71 11.36 2.44
C TYR A 116 3.91 10.74 3.82
N GLY A 117 4.79 11.28 4.65
CA GLY A 117 4.98 10.83 6.04
C GLY A 117 3.79 11.17 6.92
N LYS A 118 3.51 12.47 7.10
CA LYS A 118 2.35 12.95 7.87
C LYS A 118 1.05 12.74 7.12
N ALA A 119 1.03 13.13 5.84
CA ALA A 119 -0.07 12.93 4.89
C ALA A 119 -1.48 13.37 5.36
N ASP A 120 -1.55 14.30 6.32
CA ASP A 120 -2.78 14.80 6.95
C ASP A 120 -2.76 16.33 7.13
N ASP A 121 -2.24 17.06 6.13
CA ASP A 121 -2.09 18.52 6.21
C ASP A 121 -2.80 19.24 5.05
N LYS A 122 -3.59 20.29 5.37
CA LYS A 122 -4.28 21.14 4.38
C LYS A 122 -3.33 21.80 3.39
N THR A 123 -2.13 22.15 3.83
CA THR A 123 -1.09 22.77 3.00
C THR A 123 -0.61 21.84 1.88
N ASN A 124 -0.80 20.53 2.01
CA ASN A 124 -0.49 19.57 0.94
C ASN A 124 -1.29 19.85 -0.34
N LEU A 125 -2.49 20.41 -0.26
CA LEU A 125 -3.25 20.79 -1.45
C LEU A 125 -2.65 21.99 -2.19
N ALA A 126 -2.13 22.97 -1.45
CA ALA A 126 -1.41 24.09 -2.03
C ALA A 126 -0.07 23.63 -2.63
N ALA A 127 0.66 22.77 -1.91
CA ALA A 127 1.90 22.17 -2.39
C ALA A 127 1.69 21.34 -3.66
N TYR A 128 0.63 20.52 -3.73
CA TYR A 128 0.25 19.80 -4.94
C TYR A 128 0.04 20.75 -6.11
N LYS A 129 -0.79 21.80 -5.95
CA LYS A 129 -1.10 22.73 -7.04
C LYS A 129 0.13 23.48 -7.55
N ARG A 130 1.02 23.89 -6.64
CA ARG A 130 2.20 24.71 -6.95
C ARG A 130 3.36 23.90 -7.52
N PHE A 131 3.68 22.76 -6.91
CA PHE A 131 4.92 22.04 -7.16
C PHE A 131 4.74 20.72 -7.88
N VAL A 132 3.61 20.01 -7.72
CA VAL A 132 3.46 18.65 -8.24
C VAL A 132 2.62 18.64 -9.52
N ARG A 133 1.47 19.31 -9.49
CA ARG A 133 0.49 19.37 -10.58
C ARG A 133 1.12 19.75 -11.93
N PRO A 134 1.99 20.76 -12.06
CA PRO A 134 2.56 21.16 -13.35
C PRO A 134 3.34 20.04 -14.05
N HIS A 135 3.89 19.10 -13.28
CA HIS A 135 4.76 18.02 -13.78
C HIS A 135 4.03 16.67 -13.92
N LEU A 136 2.73 16.62 -13.63
CA LEU A 136 1.92 15.42 -13.84
C LEU A 136 1.37 15.35 -15.26
N ASP A 137 1.39 14.14 -15.82
CA ASP A 137 0.69 13.84 -17.07
C ASP A 137 -0.83 14.04 -16.95
N SER A 138 -1.48 14.19 -18.11
CA SER A 138 -2.91 14.50 -18.18
C SER A 138 -3.79 13.42 -17.54
N GLU A 139 -3.43 12.13 -17.65
CA GLU A 139 -4.20 11.03 -17.06
C GLU A 139 -4.11 11.03 -15.53
N SER A 140 -2.89 11.16 -14.99
CA SER A 140 -2.68 11.27 -13.54
C SER A 140 -3.36 12.49 -12.96
N ARG A 141 -3.25 13.66 -13.63
CA ARG A 141 -3.92 14.88 -13.19
C ARG A 141 -5.44 14.71 -13.19
N ALA A 142 -6.00 14.15 -14.27
CA ALA A 142 -7.45 13.88 -14.36
C ALA A 142 -7.91 12.93 -13.26
N TYR A 143 -7.13 11.90 -12.92
CA TYR A 143 -7.43 11.00 -11.81
C TYR A 143 -7.50 11.77 -10.47
N TRP A 144 -6.47 12.53 -10.13
CA TRP A 144 -6.36 13.20 -8.83
C TRP A 144 -7.32 14.38 -8.66
N GLU A 145 -7.63 15.07 -9.75
CA GLU A 145 -8.54 16.23 -9.77
C GLU A 145 -10.01 15.83 -9.93
N LYS A 146 -10.30 14.55 -10.22
CA LYS A 146 -11.68 14.04 -10.30
C LYS A 146 -12.40 14.25 -8.97
N ARG A 147 -13.58 14.86 -9.03
CA ARG A 147 -14.46 15.02 -7.87
C ARG A 147 -15.13 13.70 -7.51
N LYS A 148 -15.14 13.39 -6.21
CA LYS A 148 -15.95 12.32 -5.62
C LYS A 148 -17.39 12.82 -5.46
N TRP A 149 -18.31 11.93 -5.11
CA TRP A 149 -19.74 12.23 -4.92
C TRP A 149 -19.99 13.37 -3.92
N ASN A 150 -19.09 13.56 -2.94
CA ASN A 150 -19.13 14.65 -1.96
C ASN A 150 -18.48 15.96 -2.44
N GLY A 151 -18.28 16.14 -3.75
CA GLY A 151 -17.70 17.33 -4.38
C GLY A 151 -16.18 17.50 -4.22
N ARG A 152 -15.53 16.74 -3.32
CA ARG A 152 -14.07 16.86 -3.07
C ARG A 152 -13.27 16.14 -4.15
N GLN A 153 -12.15 16.73 -4.57
CA GLN A 153 -11.19 16.08 -5.47
C GLN A 153 -10.50 14.90 -4.77
N ARG A 154 -10.07 13.89 -5.54
CA ARG A 154 -9.36 12.73 -4.97
C ARG A 154 -8.06 13.12 -4.26
N ILE A 155 -7.36 14.15 -4.73
CA ILE A 155 -6.15 14.68 -4.07
C ILE A 155 -6.39 15.13 -2.62
N SER A 156 -7.65 15.34 -2.22
CA SER A 156 -7.99 15.68 -0.84
C SER A 156 -7.70 14.58 0.18
N ILE A 157 -7.18 13.41 -0.21
CA ILE A 157 -6.77 12.37 0.74
C ILE A 157 -5.49 12.77 1.49
N PHE A 158 -4.61 13.56 0.88
CA PHE A 158 -3.34 14.02 1.48
C PHE A 158 -3.51 15.10 2.57
N TRP A 159 -4.75 15.61 2.75
CA TRP A 159 -5.09 16.44 3.91
C TRP A 159 -5.92 15.70 4.97
N ARG A 160 -6.22 14.41 4.74
CA ARG A 160 -7.18 13.63 5.55
C ARG A 160 -6.62 12.27 5.89
N ASP A 161 -5.33 12.23 6.16
CA ASP A 161 -4.55 11.03 6.44
C ASP A 161 -4.67 10.01 5.30
N LEU A 162 -3.75 10.11 4.33
CA LEU A 162 -3.64 9.22 3.16
C LEU A 162 -3.84 7.74 3.51
N TYR A 163 -3.29 7.29 4.64
CA TYR A 163 -3.26 5.90 5.09
C TYR A 163 -4.60 5.40 5.63
N ARG A 164 -5.58 6.29 5.80
CA ARG A 164 -6.99 5.93 6.05
C ARG A 164 -7.79 5.68 4.78
N HIS A 165 -7.24 5.96 3.61
CA HIS A 165 -7.89 5.77 2.31
C HIS A 165 -7.34 4.56 1.57
N GLY A 166 -7.98 4.27 0.45
CA GLY A 166 -7.76 3.05 -0.30
C GLY A 166 -8.41 1.84 0.36
N LEU A 167 -8.44 0.72 -0.38
CA LEU A 167 -9.12 -0.49 0.09
C LEU A 167 -8.55 -0.99 1.41
N LEU A 168 -7.21 -1.06 1.50
CA LEU A 168 -6.54 -1.56 2.69
C LEU A 168 -6.67 -0.60 3.90
N GLY A 169 -6.54 0.71 3.69
CA GLY A 169 -6.72 1.70 4.76
C GLY A 169 -8.13 1.71 5.36
N VAL A 170 -9.15 1.40 4.53
CA VAL A 170 -10.54 1.19 4.98
C VAL A 170 -10.66 -0.13 5.74
N PHE A 171 -10.04 -1.21 5.26
CA PHE A 171 -10.06 -2.52 5.92
C PHE A 171 -9.42 -2.47 7.32
N ILE A 172 -8.20 -1.93 7.44
CA ILE A 172 -7.51 -1.73 8.73
C ILE A 172 -8.38 -0.87 9.65
N GLY A 173 -8.97 0.20 9.11
CA GLY A 173 -9.89 1.07 9.86
C GLY A 173 -11.13 0.34 10.39
N MET A 174 -11.65 -0.66 9.67
CA MET A 174 -12.75 -1.51 10.15
C MET A 174 -12.30 -2.43 11.27
N GLY A 175 -11.13 -3.07 11.12
CA GLY A 175 -10.53 -3.89 12.18
C GLY A 175 -10.35 -3.10 13.48
N HIS A 176 -9.88 -1.86 13.40
CA HIS A 176 -9.79 -0.94 14.54
C HIS A 176 -11.14 -0.65 15.19
N ARG A 177 -12.20 -0.44 14.41
CA ARG A 177 -13.54 -0.20 14.97
C ARG A 177 -14.07 -1.44 15.70
N VAL A 178 -13.84 -2.62 15.15
CA VAL A 178 -14.22 -3.89 15.78
C VAL A 178 -13.44 -4.09 17.08
N ALA A 179 -12.13 -3.85 17.10
CA ALA A 179 -11.34 -3.92 18.32
C ALA A 179 -11.88 -2.96 19.41
N ARG A 180 -12.18 -1.71 19.03
CA ARG A 180 -12.74 -0.71 19.95
C ARG A 180 -14.13 -1.08 20.47
N LEU A 181 -14.95 -1.75 19.66
CA LEU A 181 -16.23 -2.30 20.12
C LEU A 181 -16.04 -3.32 21.25
N TYR A 182 -14.94 -4.05 21.25
CA TYR A 182 -14.52 -4.95 22.33
C TYR A 182 -13.69 -4.27 23.43
N GLY A 183 -13.62 -2.93 23.44
CA GLY A 183 -12.91 -2.15 24.46
C GLY A 183 -11.39 -2.05 24.27
N ILE A 184 -10.87 -2.44 23.11
CA ILE A 184 -9.43 -2.46 22.82
C ILE A 184 -9.10 -1.41 21.75
N ASP A 185 -8.17 -0.49 22.03
CA ASP A 185 -7.62 0.38 20.99
C ASP A 185 -6.30 -0.21 20.47
N PRO A 186 -6.23 -0.69 19.21
CA PRO A 186 -5.00 -1.27 18.69
C PRO A 186 -3.81 -0.31 18.70
N ARG A 187 -4.05 1.01 18.75
CA ARG A 187 -3.00 2.03 18.87
C ARG A 187 -2.20 1.92 20.16
N ASP A 188 -2.75 1.30 21.20
CA ASP A 188 -2.08 1.21 22.50
C ASP A 188 -0.82 0.35 22.45
N ILE A 189 -0.72 -0.60 21.50
CA ILE A 189 0.54 -1.35 21.30
C ILE A 189 1.70 -0.43 20.95
N LEU A 190 1.45 0.71 20.27
CA LEU A 190 2.49 1.65 19.85
C LEU A 190 3.11 2.43 21.02
N LYS A 191 2.56 2.26 22.23
CA LYS A 191 3.13 2.81 23.47
C LYS A 191 4.17 1.89 24.10
N ALA A 192 4.24 0.63 23.65
CA ALA A 192 5.21 -0.34 24.14
C ALA A 192 6.64 0.11 23.81
N ARG A 193 7.53 -0.04 24.77
CA ARG A 193 8.95 0.32 24.70
C ARG A 193 9.85 -0.91 24.54
N THR A 194 9.34 -2.10 24.86
CA THR A 194 10.08 -3.35 24.76
C THR A 194 9.27 -4.43 24.04
N MET A 195 9.97 -5.48 23.60
CA MET A 195 9.36 -6.64 22.95
C MET A 195 8.44 -7.40 23.92
N GLU A 196 8.76 -7.41 25.21
CA GLU A 196 7.93 -8.04 26.26
C GLU A 196 6.62 -7.28 26.44
N GLU A 197 6.65 -5.95 26.41
CA GLU A 197 5.44 -5.12 26.47
C GLU A 197 4.57 -5.32 25.21
N GLN A 198 5.19 -5.38 24.02
CA GLN A 198 4.50 -5.73 22.76
C GLN A 198 3.81 -7.10 22.87
N ARG A 199 4.54 -8.11 23.37
CA ARG A 199 4.04 -9.47 23.58
C ARG A 199 2.87 -9.50 24.56
N SER A 200 3.04 -8.84 25.71
CA SER A 200 2.01 -8.75 26.75
C SER A 200 0.73 -8.12 26.21
N PHE A 201 0.83 -7.01 25.48
CA PHE A 201 -0.32 -6.36 24.85
C PHE A 201 -0.97 -7.27 23.81
N PHE A 202 -0.18 -7.95 22.97
CA PHE A 202 -0.72 -8.87 21.99
C PHE A 202 -1.52 -10.00 22.66
N ASP A 203 -0.93 -10.68 23.64
CA ASP A 203 -1.54 -11.86 24.27
C ASP A 203 -2.80 -11.50 25.09
N THR A 204 -2.82 -10.33 25.72
CA THR A 204 -3.91 -9.91 26.62
C THR A 204 -5.01 -9.09 25.92
N ALA A 205 -4.68 -8.31 24.89
CA ALA A 205 -5.62 -7.42 24.21
C ALA A 205 -5.96 -7.90 22.79
N LEU A 206 -4.97 -8.22 21.95
CA LEU A 206 -5.22 -8.50 20.53
C LEU A 206 -5.60 -9.96 20.25
N ALA A 207 -4.87 -10.92 20.79
CA ALA A 207 -5.10 -12.34 20.58
C ALA A 207 -6.53 -12.77 20.99
N PRO A 208 -7.10 -12.31 22.13
CA PRO A 208 -8.46 -12.69 22.53
C PRO A 208 -9.56 -12.18 21.58
N LEU A 209 -9.27 -11.19 20.72
CA LEU A 209 -10.23 -10.74 19.69
C LEU A 209 -10.53 -11.86 18.69
N PHE A 210 -9.55 -12.71 18.37
CA PHE A 210 -9.73 -13.82 17.43
C PHE A 210 -10.65 -14.92 17.97
N GLU A 211 -10.91 -14.96 19.28
CA GLU A 211 -11.88 -15.89 19.88
C GLU A 211 -13.31 -15.35 19.89
N LYS A 212 -13.52 -14.06 19.58
CA LYS A 212 -14.86 -13.47 19.59
C LYS A 212 -15.68 -13.96 18.40
N ARG A 213 -16.94 -14.34 18.66
CA ARG A 213 -17.87 -14.91 17.67
C ARG A 213 -17.95 -14.10 16.37
N MET A 214 -18.00 -12.77 16.47
CA MET A 214 -18.08 -11.89 15.30
C MET A 214 -16.80 -11.94 14.46
N VAL A 215 -15.63 -11.97 15.11
CA VAL A 215 -14.33 -12.03 14.42
C VAL A 215 -14.17 -13.40 13.75
N ARG A 216 -14.42 -14.50 14.46
CA ARG A 216 -14.39 -15.86 13.90
C ARG A 216 -15.33 -16.02 12.71
N TRP A 217 -16.55 -15.49 12.82
CA TRP A 217 -17.52 -15.51 11.73
C TRP A 217 -17.05 -14.70 10.51
N ALA A 218 -16.40 -13.55 10.73
CA ALA A 218 -15.90 -12.72 9.65
C ALA A 218 -14.70 -13.36 8.95
N THR A 219 -13.73 -13.90 9.70
CA THR A 219 -12.53 -14.54 9.15
C THR A 219 -12.82 -15.87 8.45
N ALA A 220 -13.88 -16.58 8.84
CA ALA A 220 -14.34 -17.79 8.16
C ALA A 220 -14.95 -17.54 6.77
N ARG A 221 -15.23 -16.28 6.39
CA ARG A 221 -15.82 -15.92 5.09
C ARG A 221 -14.75 -15.48 4.10
N LYS A 222 -14.61 -16.20 2.98
CA LYS A 222 -13.70 -15.85 1.88
C LYS A 222 -13.79 -14.38 1.42
N SER A 223 -15.00 -13.81 1.43
CA SER A 223 -15.24 -12.45 0.95
C SER A 223 -14.78 -11.33 1.86
N SER A 224 -14.57 -11.58 3.16
CA SER A 224 -14.11 -10.55 4.09
C SER A 224 -12.66 -10.15 3.80
N LEU A 225 -11.87 -11.05 3.21
CA LEU A 225 -10.44 -10.85 2.96
C LEU A 225 -10.13 -10.18 1.62
N PHE A 226 -11.14 -9.91 0.79
CA PHE A 226 -10.94 -9.08 -0.41
C PHE A 226 -10.49 -7.66 -0.06
N GLY A 227 -10.83 -7.17 1.14
CA GLY A 227 -10.34 -5.88 1.65
C GLY A 227 -8.84 -5.85 1.95
N LEU A 228 -8.20 -7.02 2.11
CA LEU A 228 -6.76 -7.17 2.19
C LEU A 228 -6.09 -7.22 0.80
N GLY A 229 -6.90 -7.16 -0.26
CA GLY A 229 -6.44 -7.30 -1.65
C GLY A 229 -5.99 -8.70 -2.02
N ILE A 230 -6.34 -9.71 -1.20
CA ILE A 230 -6.07 -11.13 -1.45
C ILE A 230 -7.09 -11.64 -2.49
N PRO A 231 -6.67 -12.08 -3.68
CA PRO A 231 -7.56 -12.70 -4.65
C PRO A 231 -8.18 -14.00 -4.08
N PRO A 232 -9.41 -14.38 -4.48
CA PRO A 232 -10.07 -15.58 -3.98
C PRO A 232 -9.24 -16.86 -4.18
N GLN A 233 -8.44 -16.92 -5.25
CA GLN A 233 -7.57 -18.06 -5.57
C GLN A 233 -6.43 -18.23 -4.57
N GLN A 234 -5.95 -17.13 -3.98
CA GLN A 234 -4.92 -17.18 -2.94
C GLN A 234 -5.50 -17.55 -1.56
N TYR A 235 -6.82 -17.42 -1.36
CA TYR A 235 -7.46 -17.80 -0.10
C TYR A 235 -7.20 -19.27 0.25
N ASP A 236 -7.39 -20.17 -0.70
CA ASP A 236 -7.27 -21.61 -0.46
C ASP A 236 -5.81 -22.00 -0.15
N ALA A 237 -4.83 -21.38 -0.83
CA ALA A 237 -3.41 -21.54 -0.51
C ALA A 237 -3.08 -21.03 0.91
N LEU A 238 -3.65 -19.89 1.31
CA LEU A 238 -3.46 -19.31 2.64
C LEU A 238 -4.13 -20.12 3.74
N ALA A 239 -5.33 -20.65 3.49
CA ALA A 239 -6.08 -21.45 4.46
C ALA A 239 -5.38 -22.78 4.76
N THR A 240 -4.76 -23.41 3.76
CA THR A 240 -3.96 -24.63 3.94
C THR A 240 -2.81 -24.42 4.93
N ALA A 241 -2.21 -23.23 4.96
CA ALA A 241 -1.14 -22.90 5.93
C ALA A 241 -1.61 -22.86 7.39
N GLY A 242 -2.93 -22.82 7.64
CA GLY A 242 -3.53 -22.86 8.99
C GLY A 242 -4.42 -24.07 9.21
N ASN A 243 -4.20 -25.18 8.52
CA ASN A 243 -5.04 -26.39 8.58
C ASN A 243 -6.54 -26.09 8.33
N GLY A 244 -6.84 -25.11 7.48
CA GLY A 244 -8.21 -24.68 7.16
C GLY A 244 -8.77 -23.57 8.05
N ASP A 245 -8.09 -23.16 9.13
CA ASP A 245 -8.53 -22.06 9.99
C ASP A 245 -7.84 -20.74 9.64
N MET A 246 -8.56 -19.91 8.90
CA MET A 246 -8.10 -18.58 8.51
C MET A 246 -7.95 -17.61 9.70
N ALA A 247 -8.71 -17.80 10.79
CA ALA A 247 -8.56 -16.98 11.99
C ALA A 247 -7.19 -17.20 12.63
N LEU A 248 -6.73 -18.46 12.65
CA LEU A 248 -5.41 -18.83 13.15
C LEU A 248 -4.30 -18.23 12.28
N VAL A 249 -4.42 -18.30 10.95
CA VAL A 249 -3.44 -17.69 10.02
C VAL A 249 -3.34 -16.17 10.25
N LEU A 250 -4.48 -15.49 10.33
CA LEU A 250 -4.51 -14.04 10.53
C LEU A 250 -3.99 -13.65 11.91
N ARG A 251 -4.30 -14.42 12.95
CA ARG A 251 -3.73 -14.24 14.29
C ARG A 251 -2.21 -14.36 14.27
N SER A 252 -1.67 -15.42 13.68
CA SER A 252 -0.22 -15.65 13.60
C SER A 252 0.51 -14.56 12.80
N ARG A 253 -0.09 -14.08 11.70
CA ARG A 253 0.46 -12.95 10.94
C ARG A 253 0.44 -11.65 11.72
N LEU A 254 -0.66 -11.37 12.43
CA LEU A 254 -0.75 -10.19 13.31
C LEU A 254 0.24 -10.30 14.47
N GLU A 255 0.44 -11.49 15.02
CA GLU A 255 1.44 -11.76 16.06
C GLU A 255 2.85 -11.47 15.57
N LYS A 256 3.22 -11.97 14.39
CA LYS A 256 4.53 -11.67 13.80
C LYS A 256 4.73 -10.17 13.56
N LEU A 257 3.69 -9.49 13.09
CA LEU A 257 3.72 -8.04 12.90
C LEU A 257 3.87 -7.27 14.23
N ALA A 258 3.18 -7.72 15.27
CA ALA A 258 3.15 -7.08 16.59
C ALA A 258 4.38 -7.37 17.45
N CYS A 259 4.92 -8.60 17.36
CA CYS A 259 5.87 -9.17 18.32
C CYS A 259 7.11 -9.78 17.66
N GLY A 260 7.25 -9.70 16.33
CA GLY A 260 8.41 -10.22 15.62
C GLY A 260 9.60 -9.24 15.57
N PHE A 261 9.32 -7.94 15.66
CA PHE A 261 10.32 -6.87 15.52
C PHE A 261 10.03 -5.71 16.47
N PRO A 262 11.06 -4.97 16.94
CA PRO A 262 10.88 -3.76 17.72
C PRO A 262 10.08 -2.69 16.95
N LEU A 263 9.20 -1.97 17.64
CA LEU A 263 8.44 -0.86 17.03
C LEU A 263 9.33 0.29 16.53
N THR A 264 10.58 0.40 16.99
CA THR A 264 11.55 1.40 16.47
C THR A 264 11.98 1.14 15.04
N ASP A 265 11.87 -0.11 14.57
CA ASP A 265 12.35 -0.54 13.25
C ASP A 265 11.19 -0.97 12.34
N ASN A 266 9.98 -1.13 12.89
CA ASN A 266 8.86 -1.76 12.20
C ASN A 266 7.79 -0.74 11.75
N TYR A 267 8.04 -0.06 10.62
CA TYR A 267 7.07 0.90 10.06
C TYR A 267 5.77 0.25 9.59
N PHE A 268 5.76 -1.06 9.33
CA PHE A 268 4.53 -1.81 9.03
C PHE A 268 3.60 -1.89 10.24
N ALA A 269 4.15 -2.09 11.45
CA ALA A 269 3.36 -2.08 12.68
C ALA A 269 2.76 -0.70 12.93
N TRP A 270 3.51 0.38 12.73
CA TRP A 270 2.97 1.76 12.78
C TRP A 270 1.79 1.94 11.83
N GLN A 271 1.90 1.43 10.60
CA GLN A 271 0.82 1.52 9.62
C GLN A 271 -0.39 0.66 9.99
N ALA A 272 -0.20 -0.56 10.50
CA ALA A 272 -1.30 -1.43 10.93
C ALA A 272 -2.03 -0.88 12.16
N PHE A 273 -1.29 -0.48 13.19
CA PHE A 273 -1.84 -0.13 14.50
C PHE A 273 -2.08 1.36 14.67
N GLY A 274 -1.32 2.22 13.99
CA GLY A 274 -1.41 3.69 14.04
C GLY A 274 -2.16 4.29 12.87
N ARG A 275 -2.24 3.57 11.74
CA ARG A 275 -2.78 4.07 10.45
C ARG A 275 -2.01 5.29 9.92
N GLY A 276 -0.70 5.27 10.12
CA GLY A 276 0.26 6.29 9.70
C GLY A 276 1.65 5.88 10.17
N TYR A 277 2.68 6.69 9.89
CA TYR A 277 4.01 6.47 10.44
C TYR A 277 4.18 7.10 11.82
N SER A 278 5.32 6.82 12.46
CA SER A 278 5.71 7.49 13.70
C SER A 278 5.71 9.01 13.54
N GLY A 279 5.34 9.72 14.62
CA GLY A 279 5.38 11.18 14.66
C GLY A 279 6.79 11.76 14.66
N ASN A 280 7.82 10.93 14.89
CA ASN A 280 9.22 11.34 14.84
C ASN A 280 9.74 11.16 13.41
N GLU A 281 9.90 12.28 12.69
CA GLU A 281 10.34 12.30 11.30
C GLU A 281 11.85 12.05 11.11
N GLU A 282 12.65 12.19 12.17
CA GLU A 282 14.10 11.99 12.12
C GLU A 282 14.49 10.55 12.43
N THR A 283 13.86 9.93 13.43
CA THR A 283 14.27 8.61 13.93
C THR A 283 13.15 7.59 13.96
N GLY A 284 11.94 7.93 13.49
CA GLY A 284 10.85 6.97 13.37
C GLY A 284 11.14 5.97 12.25
N PRO A 285 10.65 4.72 12.35
CA PRO A 285 10.81 3.77 11.26
C PRO A 285 10.04 4.25 10.04
N LEU A 286 10.73 4.31 8.91
CA LEU A 286 10.19 4.73 7.63
C LEU A 286 10.73 3.79 6.54
N PRO A 287 9.96 3.54 5.47
CA PRO A 287 10.48 2.85 4.31
C PRO A 287 11.63 3.66 3.68
N PRO A 288 12.65 3.03 3.06
CA PRO A 288 13.86 3.71 2.60
C PRO A 288 13.58 4.94 1.73
N TYR A 289 12.61 4.88 0.80
CA TYR A 289 12.27 6.02 -0.07
C TYR A 289 11.78 7.29 0.67
N LEU A 290 11.30 7.14 1.90
CA LEU A 290 10.71 8.21 2.71
C LEU A 290 11.64 8.69 3.83
N SER A 291 12.73 7.98 4.08
CA SER A 291 13.75 8.37 5.07
C SER A 291 14.47 9.65 4.65
N ARG A 292 14.86 10.48 5.64
CA ARG A 292 15.61 11.73 5.39
C ARG A 292 16.96 11.45 4.73
N SER A 293 17.68 10.43 5.21
CA SER A 293 19.01 10.06 4.72
C SER A 293 19.02 9.71 3.23
N ASN A 294 17.94 9.12 2.72
CA ASN A 294 17.84 8.73 1.32
C ASN A 294 17.14 9.75 0.42
N PHE A 295 16.60 10.84 0.96
CA PHE A 295 15.79 11.79 0.18
C PHE A 295 16.52 12.33 -1.05
N GLU A 296 17.74 12.82 -0.87
CA GLU A 296 18.54 13.39 -1.96
C GLU A 296 18.91 12.34 -3.01
N THR A 297 19.28 11.13 -2.55
CA THR A 297 19.57 9.99 -3.41
C THR A 297 18.37 9.60 -4.28
N VAL A 298 17.21 9.45 -3.66
CA VAL A 298 15.96 9.09 -4.36
C VAL A 298 15.52 10.22 -5.30
N ARG A 299 15.65 11.48 -4.88
CA ARG A 299 15.35 12.65 -5.72
C ARG A 299 16.25 12.71 -6.95
N ALA A 300 17.56 12.56 -6.80
CA ALA A 300 18.53 12.59 -7.89
C ALA A 300 18.34 11.44 -8.88
N ARG A 301 17.85 10.29 -8.41
CA ARG A 301 17.66 9.08 -9.22
C ARG A 301 16.21 8.88 -9.68
N ALA A 302 15.29 9.79 -9.36
CA ALA A 302 13.87 9.64 -9.69
C ALA A 302 13.61 9.45 -11.21
N ASP A 303 14.45 10.03 -12.07
CA ASP A 303 14.36 9.87 -13.53
C ASP A 303 14.73 8.48 -14.05
N ARG A 304 15.32 7.64 -13.19
CA ARG A 304 15.61 6.22 -13.50
C ARG A 304 14.40 5.32 -13.26
N MET A 305 13.33 5.82 -12.65
CA MET A 305 12.09 5.07 -12.43
C MET A 305 11.03 5.44 -13.47
N THR A 306 10.46 4.45 -14.13
CA THR A 306 9.30 4.63 -15.03
C THR A 306 8.07 3.91 -14.48
N VAL A 307 6.88 4.39 -14.86
CA VAL A 307 5.60 3.83 -14.39
C VAL A 307 4.65 3.65 -15.56
N GLN A 308 4.28 2.41 -15.84
CA GLN A 308 3.46 2.04 -16.99
C GLN A 308 2.19 1.30 -16.59
N ASN A 309 1.08 1.60 -17.27
CA ASN A 309 -0.15 0.84 -17.12
C ASN A 309 -0.09 -0.38 -18.05
N ALA A 310 0.49 -1.48 -17.56
CA ALA A 310 0.73 -2.69 -18.35
C ALA A 310 0.61 -3.94 -17.47
N SER A 311 0.33 -5.08 -18.10
CA SER A 311 0.53 -6.38 -17.46
C SER A 311 2.02 -6.64 -17.28
N TYR A 312 2.39 -7.25 -16.16
CA TYR A 312 3.78 -7.63 -15.89
C TYR A 312 4.31 -8.60 -16.96
N THR A 313 3.49 -9.58 -17.36
CA THR A 313 3.84 -10.57 -18.38
C THR A 313 3.99 -9.95 -19.76
N ASP A 314 3.05 -9.09 -20.15
CA ASP A 314 3.06 -8.46 -21.48
C ASP A 314 4.24 -7.49 -21.59
N PHE A 315 4.57 -6.80 -20.50
CA PHE A 315 5.74 -5.93 -20.44
C PHE A 315 7.04 -6.70 -20.60
N LEU A 316 7.20 -7.82 -19.90
CA LEU A 316 8.40 -8.67 -20.01
C LEU A 316 8.51 -9.34 -21.38
N ALA A 317 7.39 -9.79 -21.96
CA ALA A 317 7.38 -10.39 -23.29
C ALA A 317 7.86 -9.43 -24.40
N ALA A 318 7.76 -8.12 -24.17
CA ALA A 318 8.25 -7.08 -25.07
C ALA A 318 9.73 -6.68 -24.80
N LYS A 319 10.39 -7.29 -23.82
CA LYS A 319 11.80 -7.03 -23.52
C LYS A 319 12.72 -7.88 -24.41
N PRO A 320 13.91 -7.36 -24.75
CA PRO A 320 14.89 -8.07 -25.56
C PRO A 320 15.44 -9.32 -24.87
#